data_AF-A0A9D7JSH1-F1
#
_entry.id   AF-A0A9D7JSH1-F1
#
_cell.length_a   1.000
_cell.length_b   1.000
_cell.length_c   1.000
_cell.angle_alpha   90.00
_cell.angle_beta   90.00
_cell.angle_gamma   90.00
#
_symmetry.space_group_name_H-M   'P 1'
#
loop_
_entity.id
_entity.type
_entity.pdbx_description
1 polymer ?
#
loop_
_entity_poly.entity_id
_entity_poly.type
_entity_poly.pdbx_seq_one_letter_code
_entity_poly.pdbx_strand_id
1 'polypeptide(L)'
;MEKYDDKLAGNLLDNKWSLESFADVNHWDQQARYIIEEIEVFLADSQSRLDELFRKKAEIESGIQSKPFFARPFMIGAGLKKTIRLIDELQIEMVRVTELSEQLKGWKEATPDDQKEANEIITELKLGKKQIDINKKELQIQIKQVEAATRQKIQKIEKRILFTSPKLKRLQITQAENRKDKSTTPLEDALLLLESQELEVDKMILWYEKIKYS
;
A
#
# COMPACT_ATOMS: atom_id res chain seq x y z
N MET A 1 6.03 24.09 -16.62
CA MET A 1 6.73 23.00 -15.93
C MET A 1 6.43 21.79 -16.77
N GLU A 2 7.46 21.20 -17.35
CA GLU A 2 7.28 20.01 -18.17
C GLU A 2 7.06 18.86 -17.21
N LYS A 3 5.90 18.22 -17.32
CA LYS A 3 5.54 17.10 -16.46
C LYS A 3 6.21 15.83 -16.98
N TYR A 4 6.53 14.91 -16.08
CA TYR A 4 6.97 13.59 -16.50
C TYR A 4 5.82 12.88 -17.25
N ASP A 5 6.11 12.33 -18.44
CA ASP A 5 5.12 11.54 -19.19
C ASP A 5 5.07 10.13 -18.61
N ASP A 6 4.16 9.95 -17.66
CA ASP A 6 4.01 8.70 -16.94
C ASP A 6 3.32 7.59 -17.74
N LYS A 7 2.84 7.90 -18.96
CA LYS A 7 2.11 6.91 -19.78
C LYS A 7 2.94 5.69 -20.12
N LEU A 8 4.22 5.88 -20.41
CA LEU A 8 5.10 4.76 -20.76
C LEU A 8 5.32 3.84 -19.56
N ALA A 9 5.63 4.41 -18.39
CA ALA A 9 5.78 3.66 -17.14
C ALA A 9 4.46 2.96 -16.73
N GLY A 10 3.33 3.67 -16.81
CA GLY A 10 2.00 3.13 -16.51
C GLY A 10 1.61 1.97 -17.43
N ASN A 11 1.76 2.13 -18.75
CA ASN A 11 1.48 1.07 -19.72
C ASN A 11 2.37 -0.17 -19.49
N LEU A 12 3.65 0.04 -19.16
CA LEU A 12 4.57 -1.06 -18.89
C LEU A 12 4.16 -1.84 -17.63
N LEU A 13 3.77 -1.12 -16.57
CA LEU A 13 3.24 -1.72 -15.35
C LEU A 13 1.91 -2.43 -15.60
N ASP A 14 1.03 -1.93 -16.47
CA ASP A 14 -0.24 -2.60 -16.75
C ASP A 14 -0.02 -3.93 -17.50
N ASN A 15 1.01 -4.00 -18.35
CA ASN A 15 1.30 -5.17 -19.18
C ASN A 15 2.11 -6.28 -18.48
N LYS A 16 2.57 -6.07 -17.24
CA LYS A 16 3.39 -7.07 -16.50
C LYS A 16 2.73 -8.44 -16.36
N TRP A 17 1.41 -8.50 -16.22
CA TRP A 17 0.67 -9.77 -16.09
C TRP A 17 0.43 -10.48 -17.43
N SER A 18 0.69 -9.79 -18.55
CA SER A 18 0.58 -10.37 -19.89
C SER A 18 1.84 -11.07 -20.37
N LEU A 19 2.92 -11.06 -19.58
CA LEU A 19 4.16 -11.76 -19.92
C LEU A 19 3.90 -13.27 -19.97
N GLU A 20 4.24 -13.90 -21.10
CA GLU A 20 3.94 -15.32 -21.34
C GLU A 20 5.21 -16.17 -21.39
N SER A 21 6.38 -15.60 -21.68
CA SER A 21 7.65 -16.31 -21.83
C SER A 21 8.83 -15.57 -21.20
N PHE A 22 9.96 -16.25 -21.00
CA PHE A 22 11.21 -15.60 -20.55
C PHE A 22 11.74 -14.56 -21.54
N ALA A 23 11.43 -14.70 -22.83
CA ALA A 23 11.77 -13.69 -23.83
C ALA A 23 10.97 -12.40 -23.62
N ASP A 24 9.68 -12.52 -23.29
CA ASP A 24 8.83 -11.37 -22.95
C ASP A 24 9.31 -10.69 -21.67
N VAL A 25 9.68 -11.49 -20.67
CA VAL A 25 10.26 -11.00 -19.41
C VAL A 25 11.53 -10.18 -19.68
N ASN A 26 12.48 -10.72 -20.43
CA ASN A 26 13.71 -9.99 -20.76
C ASN A 26 13.43 -8.70 -21.56
N HIS A 27 12.47 -8.74 -22.50
CA HIS A 27 12.08 -7.53 -23.23
C HIS A 27 11.46 -6.48 -22.31
N TRP A 28 10.57 -6.89 -21.41
CA TRP A 28 9.94 -6.05 -20.41
C TRP A 28 10.98 -5.45 -19.45
N ASP A 29 11.94 -6.25 -18.98
CA ASP A 29 13.01 -5.80 -18.08
C ASP A 29 13.93 -4.77 -18.74
N GLN A 30 14.22 -4.92 -20.03
CA GLN A 30 15.00 -3.93 -20.78
C GLN A 30 14.25 -2.60 -20.89
N GLN A 31 12.95 -2.64 -21.18
CA GLN A 31 12.11 -1.45 -21.19
C GLN A 31 12.02 -0.81 -19.80
N ALA A 32 11.85 -1.62 -18.75
CA ALA A 32 11.79 -1.16 -17.37
C ALA A 32 13.09 -0.47 -16.97
N ARG A 33 14.26 -1.05 -17.30
CA ARG A 33 15.57 -0.43 -17.04
C ARG A 33 15.69 0.94 -17.71
N TYR A 34 15.34 1.03 -18.99
CA TYR A 34 15.39 2.28 -19.72
C TYR A 34 14.50 3.36 -19.08
N ILE A 35 13.24 3.01 -18.74
CA ILE A 35 12.31 3.96 -18.10
C ILE A 35 12.79 4.37 -16.71
N ILE A 36 13.35 3.44 -15.93
CA ILE A 36 13.93 3.73 -14.61
C ILE A 36 15.07 4.74 -14.74
N GLU A 37 15.97 4.57 -15.72
CA GLU A 37 17.06 5.51 -15.98
C GLU A 37 16.53 6.90 -16.36
N GLU A 38 15.51 6.97 -17.22
CA GLU A 38 14.84 8.24 -17.57
C GLU A 38 14.21 8.92 -16.34
N ILE A 39 13.56 8.14 -15.47
CA ILE A 39 12.99 8.63 -14.21
C ILE A 39 14.09 9.19 -13.31
N GLU A 40 15.21 8.49 -13.16
CA GLU A 40 16.32 8.93 -12.30
C GLU A 40 16.93 10.25 -12.80
N VAL A 41 17.07 10.41 -14.11
CA VAL A 41 17.50 11.69 -14.72
C VAL A 41 16.49 12.80 -14.44
N PHE A 42 15.19 12.54 -14.62
CA PHE A 42 14.13 13.51 -14.32
C PHE A 42 14.10 13.92 -12.84
N LEU A 43 14.27 12.96 -11.92
CA LEU A 43 14.30 13.22 -10.47
C LEU A 43 15.51 14.06 -10.09
N ALA A 44 16.68 13.81 -10.69
CA ALA A 44 17.87 14.63 -10.45
C ALA A 44 17.70 16.08 -10.92
N ASP A 45 17.13 16.29 -12.12
CA ASP A 45 16.82 17.63 -12.63
C ASP A 45 15.77 18.35 -11.75
N SER A 46 14.72 17.62 -11.37
CA SER A 46 13.65 18.12 -10.50
C SER A 46 14.20 18.52 -9.12
N GLN A 47 15.12 17.74 -8.56
CA GLN A 47 15.77 18.08 -7.29
C GLN A 47 16.61 19.36 -7.41
N SER A 48 17.39 19.50 -8.48
CA SER A 48 18.16 20.73 -8.73
C SER A 48 17.25 21.95 -8.83
N ARG A 49 16.12 21.82 -9.53
CA ARG A 49 15.13 22.89 -9.68
C ARG A 49 14.41 23.21 -8.38
N LEU A 50 14.12 22.21 -7.56
CA LEU A 50 13.53 22.37 -6.24
C LEU A 50 14.47 23.16 -5.32
N ASP A 51 15.78 22.90 -5.37
CA ASP A 51 16.78 23.67 -4.65
C ASP A 51 16.84 25.15 -5.11
N GLU A 52 16.73 25.41 -6.42
CA GLU A 52 16.62 26.78 -6.95
C GLU A 52 15.36 27.50 -6.47
N LEU A 53 14.21 26.82 -6.46
CA LEU A 53 12.96 27.38 -5.97
C LEU A 53 13.02 27.68 -4.46
N PHE A 54 13.67 26.82 -3.67
CA PHE A 54 13.91 27.07 -2.26
C PHE A 54 14.83 28.27 -2.01
N ARG A 55 15.92 28.41 -2.79
CA ARG A 55 16.78 29.61 -2.73
C ARG A 55 15.99 30.87 -3.07
N LYS A 56 15.21 30.84 -4.14
CA LYS A 56 14.34 31.96 -4.54
C LYS A 56 13.29 32.28 -3.49
N LYS A 57 12.69 31.27 -2.84
CA LYS A 57 11.77 31.47 -1.72
C LYS A 57 12.46 32.19 -0.56
N ALA A 58 13.65 31.71 -0.16
CA ALA A 58 14.43 32.32 0.91
C ALA A 58 14.85 33.76 0.59
N GLU A 59 15.21 34.06 -0.66
CA GLU A 59 15.50 35.43 -1.12
C GLU A 59 14.28 36.35 -0.99
N ILE A 60 13.09 35.89 -1.42
CA ILE A 60 11.85 36.65 -1.31
C ILE A 60 11.49 36.88 0.17
N GLU A 61 11.60 35.84 1.00
CA GLU A 61 11.32 35.92 2.43
C GLU A 61 12.29 36.86 3.16
N SER A 62 13.59 36.78 2.87
CA SER A 62 14.60 37.73 3.37
C SER A 62 14.29 39.17 2.94
N GLY A 63 13.91 39.36 1.68
CA GLY A 63 13.44 40.65 1.15
C GLY A 63 12.24 41.21 1.92
N ILE A 64 11.28 40.36 2.32
CA ILE A 64 10.14 40.76 3.16
C ILE A 64 10.57 41.05 4.60
N GLN A 65 11.43 40.21 5.19
CA GLN A 65 11.90 40.36 6.57
C GLN A 65 12.74 41.62 6.78
N SER A 66 13.48 42.06 5.77
CA SER A 66 14.22 43.33 5.78
C SER A 66 13.32 44.57 5.86
N LYS A 67 12.00 44.43 5.69
CA LYS A 67 11.02 45.53 5.80
C LYS A 67 10.47 45.66 7.22
N PRO A 68 9.99 46.87 7.61
CA PRO A 68 9.31 47.09 8.89
C PRO A 68 8.10 46.17 9.08
N PHE A 69 7.82 45.75 10.33
CA PHE A 69 6.83 44.70 10.64
C PHE A 69 5.42 44.99 10.09
N PHE A 70 4.99 46.24 10.10
CA PHE A 70 3.65 46.66 9.64
C PHE A 70 3.47 46.57 8.12
N ALA A 71 4.56 46.60 7.35
CA ALA A 71 4.52 46.49 5.89
C ALA A 71 4.57 45.03 5.40
N ARG A 72 5.02 44.08 6.24
CA ARG A 72 5.24 42.68 5.86
C ARG A 72 3.99 41.94 5.36
N PRO A 73 2.80 42.08 6.00
CA PRO A 73 1.60 41.37 5.54
C PRO A 73 1.16 41.75 4.12
N PHE A 74 1.44 42.99 3.70
CA PHE A 74 1.10 43.51 2.36
C PHE A 74 2.14 43.15 1.29
N MET A 75 3.30 42.64 1.70
CA MET A 75 4.41 42.24 0.82
C MET A 75 4.40 40.74 0.48
N ILE A 76 3.48 39.96 1.06
CA ILE A 76 3.20 38.57 0.63
C ILE A 76 2.53 38.61 -0.74
N GLY A 77 3.34 38.85 -1.77
CA GLY A 77 2.90 39.06 -3.14
C GLY A 77 2.56 37.76 -3.87
N ALA A 78 1.99 37.91 -5.06
CA ALA A 78 1.72 36.81 -5.99
C ALA A 78 2.98 35.98 -6.32
N GLY A 79 4.17 36.59 -6.25
CA GLY A 79 5.46 35.93 -6.47
C GLY A 79 5.77 34.84 -5.44
N LEU A 80 5.68 35.13 -4.13
CA LEU A 80 5.93 34.13 -3.08
C LEU A 80 4.91 32.98 -3.15
N LYS A 81 3.62 33.32 -3.33
CA LYS A 81 2.55 32.32 -3.49
C LYS A 81 2.79 31.44 -4.72
N LYS A 82 3.24 32.01 -5.84
CA LYS A 82 3.59 31.26 -7.05
C LYS A 82 4.78 30.33 -6.82
N THR A 83 5.84 30.80 -6.15
CA THR A 83 7.01 29.96 -5.84
C THR A 83 6.64 28.80 -4.92
N ILE A 84 5.83 29.04 -3.88
CA ILE A 84 5.36 27.98 -2.98
C ILE A 84 4.54 26.94 -3.75
N ARG A 85 3.59 27.37 -4.58
CA ARG A 85 2.81 26.44 -5.42
C ARG A 85 3.68 25.60 -6.34
N LEU A 86 4.70 26.19 -6.97
CA LEU A 86 5.63 25.45 -7.83
C LEU A 86 6.47 24.44 -7.04
N ILE A 87 6.85 24.74 -5.79
CA ILE A 87 7.51 23.78 -4.91
C ILE A 87 6.57 22.62 -4.61
N ASP A 88 5.33 22.91 -4.19
CA ASP A 88 4.35 21.87 -3.84
C ASP A 88 4.02 20.98 -5.06
N GLU A 89 3.80 21.58 -6.23
CA GLU A 89 3.53 20.87 -7.48
C GLU A 89 4.69 19.94 -7.85
N LEU A 90 5.93 20.43 -7.76
CA LEU A 90 7.12 19.65 -8.10
C LEU A 90 7.38 18.52 -7.08
N GLN A 91 7.15 18.77 -5.79
CA GLN A 91 7.27 17.73 -4.76
C GLN A 91 6.25 16.60 -4.96
N ILE A 92 5.00 16.95 -5.24
CA ILE A 92 3.95 15.95 -5.53
C ILE A 92 4.34 15.11 -6.76
N GLU A 93 4.85 15.78 -7.80
CA GLU A 93 5.29 15.09 -9.02
C GLU A 93 6.49 14.16 -8.76
N MET A 94 7.50 14.62 -8.01
CA MET A 94 8.64 13.79 -7.64
C MET A 94 8.23 12.57 -6.82
N VAL A 95 7.29 12.69 -5.88
CA VAL A 95 6.77 11.55 -5.11
C VAL A 95 6.11 10.54 -6.05
N ARG A 96 5.21 10.99 -6.91
CA ARG A 96 4.52 10.11 -7.88
C ARG A 96 5.50 9.39 -8.80
N VAL A 97 6.50 10.10 -9.32
CA VAL A 97 7.50 9.54 -10.24
C VAL A 97 8.43 8.57 -9.50
N THR A 98 8.74 8.84 -8.24
CA THR A 98 9.49 7.91 -7.37
C THR A 98 8.71 6.62 -7.14
N GLU A 99 7.41 6.72 -6.82
CA GLU A 99 6.52 5.55 -6.67
C GLU A 99 6.51 4.68 -7.94
N LEU A 100 6.47 5.30 -9.13
CA LEU A 100 6.55 4.56 -10.40
C LEU A 100 7.89 3.84 -10.57
N SER A 101 9.01 4.50 -10.24
CA SER A 101 10.34 3.89 -10.27
C SER A 101 10.43 2.70 -9.32
N GLU A 102 9.92 2.85 -8.09
CA GLU A 102 9.90 1.79 -7.09
C GLU A 102 9.04 0.60 -7.53
N GLN A 103 7.88 0.86 -8.14
CA GLN A 103 7.03 -0.20 -8.69
C GLN A 103 7.74 -0.96 -9.82
N LEU A 104 8.39 -0.26 -10.75
CA LEU A 104 9.15 -0.90 -11.83
C LEU A 104 10.33 -1.72 -11.30
N LYS A 105 11.06 -1.20 -10.30
CA LYS A 105 12.16 -1.91 -9.63
C LYS A 105 11.65 -3.17 -8.92
N GLY A 106 10.58 -3.06 -8.15
CA GLY A 106 9.98 -4.19 -7.44
C GLY A 106 9.48 -5.28 -8.40
N TRP A 107 8.92 -4.90 -9.55
CA TRP A 107 8.50 -5.87 -10.56
C TRP A 107 9.65 -6.51 -11.30
N LYS A 108 10.74 -5.77 -11.57
CA LYS A 108 11.98 -6.33 -12.11
C LYS A 108 12.65 -7.32 -11.16
N GLU A 109 12.51 -7.12 -9.84
CA GLU A 109 12.98 -8.09 -8.84
C GLU A 109 12.06 -9.31 -8.73
N ALA A 110 10.78 -9.18 -9.12
CA ALA A 110 9.80 -10.25 -9.12
C ALA A 110 9.74 -11.01 -10.46
N THR A 111 10.36 -10.53 -11.53
CA THR A 111 10.41 -11.26 -12.80
C THR A 111 11.50 -12.33 -12.74
N PRO A 112 11.21 -13.58 -13.13
CA PRO A 112 12.20 -14.65 -13.11
C PRO A 112 13.12 -14.54 -14.34
N ASP A 113 14.43 -14.64 -14.15
CA ASP A 113 15.42 -14.66 -15.23
C ASP A 113 15.42 -16.01 -15.98
N ASP A 114 15.13 -17.10 -15.26
CA ASP A 114 15.13 -18.45 -15.83
C ASP A 114 14.13 -19.42 -15.18
N GLN A 115 14.05 -20.62 -15.76
CA GLN A 115 13.16 -21.67 -15.28
C GLN A 115 13.50 -22.16 -13.87
N LYS A 116 14.77 -22.14 -13.48
CA LYS A 116 15.21 -22.58 -12.15
C LYS A 116 14.73 -21.60 -11.10
N GLU A 117 14.93 -20.30 -11.31
CA GLU A 117 14.46 -19.22 -10.45
C GLU A 117 12.94 -19.21 -10.36
N ALA A 118 12.22 -19.35 -11.48
CA ALA A 118 10.77 -19.47 -11.47
C ALA A 118 10.28 -20.64 -10.58
N ASN A 119 10.98 -21.78 -10.59
CA ASN A 119 10.63 -22.92 -9.72
C ASN A 119 10.93 -22.65 -8.24
N GLU A 120 12.03 -21.96 -7.95
CA GLU A 120 12.40 -21.55 -6.59
C GLU A 120 11.32 -20.61 -6.03
N ILE A 121 10.95 -19.57 -6.77
CA ILE A 121 9.89 -18.63 -6.40
C ILE A 121 8.54 -19.33 -6.22
N ILE A 122 8.13 -20.22 -7.14
CA ILE A 122 6.89 -21.01 -6.98
C ILE A 122 6.93 -21.85 -5.71
N THR A 123 8.09 -22.42 -5.36
CA THR A 123 8.24 -23.24 -4.15
C THR A 123 8.09 -22.37 -2.90
N GLU A 124 8.71 -21.20 -2.87
CA GLU A 124 8.57 -20.23 -1.79
C GLU A 124 7.12 -19.74 -1.65
N LEU A 125 6.45 -19.39 -2.75
CA LEU A 125 5.04 -19.02 -2.77
C LEU A 125 4.14 -20.13 -2.22
N LYS A 126 4.40 -21.39 -2.60
CA LYS A 126 3.67 -22.55 -2.06
C LYS A 126 3.92 -22.76 -0.56
N LEU A 127 5.11 -22.46 -0.05
CA LEU A 127 5.40 -22.46 1.39
C LEU A 127 4.67 -21.32 2.10
N GLY A 128 4.71 -20.10 1.54
CA GLY A 128 3.97 -18.94 2.05
C GLY A 128 2.46 -19.20 2.11
N LYS A 129 1.88 -19.81 1.07
CA LYS A 129 0.47 -20.22 1.05
C LYS A 129 0.13 -21.18 2.20
N LYS A 130 0.97 -22.18 2.45
CA LYS A 130 0.78 -23.09 3.61
C LYS A 130 0.80 -22.34 4.94
N GLN A 131 1.65 -21.32 5.07
CA GLN A 131 1.67 -20.49 6.27
C GLN A 131 0.39 -19.65 6.41
N ILE A 132 -0.12 -19.08 5.31
CA ILE A 132 -1.42 -18.39 5.28
C ILE A 132 -2.54 -19.34 5.74
N ASP A 133 -2.57 -20.58 5.24
CA ASP A 133 -3.56 -21.59 5.64
C ASP A 133 -3.50 -21.91 7.14
N ILE A 134 -2.30 -22.00 7.71
CA ILE A 134 -2.11 -22.20 9.16
C ILE A 134 -2.68 -21.01 9.92
N ASN A 135 -2.32 -19.78 9.53
CA ASN A 135 -2.78 -18.56 10.18
C ASN A 135 -4.32 -18.42 10.10
N LYS A 136 -4.94 -18.76 8.95
CA LYS A 136 -6.40 -18.78 8.80
C LYS A 136 -7.05 -19.76 9.77
N LYS A 137 -6.50 -20.97 9.90
CA LYS A 137 -7.01 -21.97 10.87
C LYS A 137 -6.90 -21.47 12.31
N GLU A 138 -5.79 -20.83 12.66
CA GLU A 138 -5.59 -20.24 13.99
C GLU A 138 -6.62 -19.14 14.28
N LEU A 139 -6.83 -18.21 13.35
CA LEU A 139 -7.86 -17.16 13.50
C LEU A 139 -9.27 -17.75 13.63
N GLN A 140 -9.61 -18.74 12.80
CA GLN A 140 -10.90 -19.42 12.91
C GLN A 140 -11.10 -20.12 14.26
N ILE A 141 -10.03 -20.72 14.82
CA ILE A 141 -10.07 -21.31 16.16
C ILE A 141 -10.32 -20.21 17.22
N GLN A 142 -9.62 -19.08 17.13
CA GLN A 142 -9.80 -17.96 18.06
C GLN A 142 -11.23 -17.40 18.01
N ILE A 143 -11.79 -17.20 16.81
CA ILE A 143 -13.19 -16.76 16.63
C ILE A 143 -14.14 -17.75 17.30
N LYS A 144 -13.99 -19.06 17.02
CA LYS A 144 -14.81 -20.12 17.64
C LYS A 144 -14.70 -20.13 19.17
N GLN A 145 -13.51 -19.86 19.72
CA GLN A 145 -13.31 -19.77 21.17
C GLN A 145 -14.05 -18.58 21.78
N VAL A 146 -13.98 -17.40 21.14
CA VAL A 146 -14.72 -16.19 21.57
C VAL A 146 -16.23 -16.43 21.53
N GLU A 147 -16.73 -17.05 20.45
CA GLU A 147 -18.14 -17.42 20.33
C GLU A 147 -18.58 -18.42 21.39
N ALA A 148 -17.78 -19.47 21.64
CA ALA A 148 -18.07 -20.47 22.67
C ALA A 148 -18.11 -19.84 24.07
N ALA A 149 -17.13 -19.00 24.41
CA ALA A 149 -17.10 -18.27 25.68
C ALA A 149 -18.32 -17.35 25.84
N THR A 150 -18.73 -16.68 24.76
CA THR A 150 -19.91 -15.80 24.75
C THR A 150 -21.20 -16.60 24.94
N ARG A 151 -21.37 -17.72 24.21
CA ARG A 151 -22.52 -18.64 24.39
C ARG A 151 -22.63 -19.13 25.83
N GLN A 152 -21.51 -19.57 26.44
CA GLN A 152 -21.48 -19.98 27.84
C GLN A 152 -21.86 -18.83 28.79
N LYS A 153 -21.40 -17.62 28.52
CA LYS A 153 -21.73 -16.43 29.31
C LYS A 153 -23.22 -16.08 29.22
N ILE A 154 -23.81 -16.11 28.03
CA ILE A 154 -25.24 -15.89 27.81
C ILE A 154 -26.06 -16.94 28.58
N GLN A 155 -25.73 -18.23 28.44
CA GLN A 155 -26.40 -19.30 29.18
C GLN A 155 -26.34 -19.10 30.70
N LYS A 156 -25.20 -18.62 31.23
CA LYS A 156 -25.07 -18.29 32.67
C LYS A 156 -25.96 -17.11 33.06
N ILE A 157 -26.11 -16.09 32.22
CA ILE A 157 -27.01 -14.94 32.46
C ILE A 157 -28.47 -15.40 32.47
N GLU A 158 -28.86 -16.24 31.51
CA GLU A 158 -30.23 -16.75 31.38
C GLU A 158 -30.63 -17.58 32.60
N LYS A 159 -29.76 -18.51 33.02
CA LYS A 159 -29.95 -19.42 34.17
C LYS A 159 -29.85 -18.73 35.53
N ARG A 160 -29.35 -17.48 35.61
CA ARG A 160 -29.20 -16.78 36.89
C ARG A 160 -30.57 -16.37 37.43
N ILE A 161 -30.90 -16.88 38.62
CA ILE A 161 -32.14 -16.59 39.35
C ILE A 161 -32.12 -15.16 39.94
N LEU A 162 -30.93 -14.58 40.13
CA LEU A 162 -30.73 -13.26 40.76
C LEU A 162 -31.28 -12.05 39.99
N PHE A 163 -31.52 -12.16 38.68
CA PHE A 163 -32.10 -11.06 37.90
C PHE A 163 -33.59 -11.32 37.72
N THR A 164 -34.43 -10.75 38.58
CA THR A 164 -35.90 -10.85 38.50
C THR A 164 -36.49 -10.03 37.35
N SER A 165 -35.77 -9.00 36.87
CA SER A 165 -36.22 -8.15 35.77
C SER A 165 -35.74 -8.67 34.40
N PRO A 166 -36.66 -8.98 33.46
CA PRO A 166 -36.33 -9.37 32.10
C PRO A 166 -35.51 -8.31 31.33
N LYS A 167 -35.72 -7.02 31.63
CA LYS A 167 -34.98 -5.91 30.99
C LYS A 167 -33.50 -5.94 31.35
N LEU A 168 -33.16 -6.23 32.61
CA LEU A 168 -31.76 -6.32 33.05
C LEU A 168 -31.04 -7.53 32.45
N LYS A 169 -31.74 -8.68 32.32
CA LYS A 169 -31.18 -9.85 31.63
C LYS A 169 -30.83 -9.54 30.17
N ARG A 170 -31.75 -8.91 29.43
CA ARG A 170 -31.52 -8.51 28.04
C ARG A 170 -30.32 -7.56 27.91
N LEU A 171 -30.22 -6.55 28.77
CA LEU A 171 -29.07 -5.63 28.76
C LEU A 171 -27.73 -6.36 28.95
N GLN A 172 -27.65 -7.36 29.82
CA GLN A 172 -26.43 -8.14 30.03
C GLN A 172 -26.08 -9.06 28.86
N ILE A 173 -27.10 -9.63 28.20
CA ILE A 173 -26.92 -10.42 26.98
C ILE A 173 -26.37 -9.51 25.88
N THR A 174 -26.98 -8.35 25.63
CA THR A 174 -26.48 -7.37 24.66
C THR A 174 -25.06 -6.90 24.98
N GLN A 175 -24.72 -6.72 26.26
CA GLN A 175 -23.33 -6.40 26.63
C GLN A 175 -22.35 -7.55 26.35
N ALA A 176 -22.79 -8.81 26.46
CA ALA A 176 -21.96 -9.96 26.11
C ALA A 176 -21.78 -10.07 24.59
N GLU A 177 -22.85 -9.85 23.82
CA GLU A 177 -22.82 -9.81 22.35
C GLU A 177 -21.93 -8.68 21.83
N ASN A 178 -22.09 -7.45 22.34
CA ASN A 178 -21.25 -6.32 21.96
C ASN A 178 -19.76 -6.55 22.27
N ARG A 179 -19.44 -7.30 23.35
CA ARG A 179 -18.05 -7.67 23.66
C ARG A 179 -17.52 -8.76 22.72
N LYS A 180 -18.37 -9.70 22.33
CA LYS A 180 -18.05 -10.72 21.32
C LYS A 180 -17.72 -10.03 20.00
N ASP A 181 -18.61 -9.16 19.51
CA ASP A 181 -18.42 -8.46 18.23
C ASP A 181 -17.12 -7.63 18.25
N LYS A 182 -16.87 -6.85 19.30
CA LYS A 182 -15.60 -6.11 19.47
C LYS A 182 -14.34 -6.99 19.45
N SER A 183 -14.47 -8.26 19.82
CA SER A 183 -13.35 -9.21 19.85
C SER A 183 -13.23 -10.01 18.57
N THR A 184 -14.33 -10.29 17.86
CA THR A 184 -14.34 -11.08 16.62
C THR A 184 -14.10 -10.22 15.38
N THR A 185 -14.59 -8.98 15.32
CA THR A 185 -14.43 -8.12 14.13
C THR A 185 -12.97 -7.96 13.69
N PRO A 186 -11.99 -7.66 14.57
CA PRO A 186 -10.59 -7.57 14.13
C PRO A 186 -10.01 -8.90 13.62
N LEU A 187 -10.51 -10.04 14.13
CA LEU A 187 -10.07 -11.37 13.70
C LEU A 187 -10.71 -11.75 12.35
N GLU A 188 -11.95 -11.34 12.11
CA GLU A 188 -12.65 -11.49 10.84
C GLU A 188 -12.00 -10.61 9.76
N ASP A 189 -11.66 -9.36 10.07
CA ASP A 189 -10.93 -8.47 9.17
C ASP A 189 -9.55 -9.03 8.82
N ALA A 190 -8.83 -9.59 9.80
CA ALA A 190 -7.56 -10.27 9.57
C ALA A 190 -7.71 -11.52 8.71
N LEU A 191 -8.82 -12.27 8.86
CA LEU A 191 -9.12 -13.43 8.02
C LEU A 191 -9.34 -13.02 6.56
N LEU A 192 -10.11 -11.96 6.32
CA LEU A 192 -10.35 -11.42 4.98
C LEU A 192 -9.05 -10.93 4.32
N LEU A 193 -8.15 -10.31 5.10
CA LEU A 193 -6.83 -9.91 4.61
C LEU A 193 -6.01 -11.13 4.17
N LEU A 194 -5.98 -12.19 4.96
CA LEU A 194 -5.29 -13.44 4.61
C LEU A 194 -5.89 -14.11 3.37
N GLU A 195 -7.21 -14.06 3.20
CA GLU A 195 -7.88 -14.57 1.98
C GLU A 195 -7.49 -13.78 0.73
N SER A 196 -7.39 -12.46 0.84
CA SER A 196 -6.88 -11.62 -0.26
C SER A 196 -5.43 -11.96 -0.62
N GLN A 197 -4.57 -12.16 0.39
CA GLN A 197 -3.18 -12.54 0.19
C GLN A 197 -3.05 -13.92 -0.46
N GLU A 198 -3.87 -14.89 -0.03
CA GLU A 198 -3.89 -16.23 -0.63
C GLU A 198 -4.22 -16.17 -2.13
N LEU A 199 -5.22 -15.37 -2.49
CA LEU A 199 -5.64 -15.18 -3.88
C LEU A 199 -4.56 -14.48 -4.71
N GLU A 200 -3.80 -13.55 -4.13
CA GLU A 200 -2.66 -12.91 -4.78
C GLU A 200 -1.51 -13.91 -5.01
N VAL A 201 -1.19 -14.73 -4.01
CA VAL A 201 -0.19 -15.81 -4.13
C VAL A 201 -0.60 -16.80 -5.24
N ASP A 202 -1.87 -17.19 -5.31
CA ASP A 202 -2.36 -18.09 -6.37
C ASP A 202 -2.23 -17.47 -7.76
N LYS A 203 -2.55 -16.18 -7.91
CA LYS A 203 -2.34 -15.46 -9.18
C LYS A 203 -0.86 -15.44 -9.58
N MET A 204 0.03 -15.16 -8.63
CA MET A 204 1.46 -15.18 -8.87
C MET A 204 1.95 -16.57 -9.30
N ILE A 205 1.58 -17.63 -8.57
CA ILE A 205 1.95 -19.01 -8.92
C ILE A 205 1.51 -19.33 -10.35
N LEU A 206 0.26 -19.03 -10.71
CA LEU A 206 -0.26 -19.28 -12.07
C LEU A 206 0.51 -18.50 -13.13
N TRP A 207 0.89 -17.26 -12.83
CA TRP A 207 1.68 -16.42 -13.74
C TRP A 207 3.09 -16.97 -13.96
N TYR A 208 3.82 -17.35 -12.89
CA TYR A 208 5.12 -18.02 -13.04
C TYR A 208 5.00 -19.37 -13.77
N GLU A 209 3.95 -20.14 -13.48
CA GLU A 209 3.71 -21.40 -14.18
C GLU A 209 3.45 -21.15 -15.68
N LYS A 210 2.73 -20.09 -16.05
CA LYS A 210 2.54 -19.70 -17.44
C LYS A 210 3.87 -19.37 -18.13
N ILE A 211 4.70 -18.54 -17.52
CA ILE A 211 6.03 -18.17 -18.05
C ILE A 211 6.91 -19.39 -18.27
N LYS A 212 6.88 -20.33 -17.33
CA LYS A 212 7.69 -21.55 -17.35
C LYS A 212 7.37 -22.50 -18.51
N TYR A 213 6.11 -22.54 -18.96
CA TYR A 213 5.62 -23.55 -19.91
C TYR A 213 5.41 -23.03 -21.34
N SER A 214 5.78 -21.77 -21.62
CA SER A 214 5.82 -21.19 -22.97
C SER A 214 7.19 -21.36 -23.62
#